data_AF-A0A1F5RZ29-F1
#
_entry.id   AF-A0A1F5RZ29-F1
#
_cell.length_a   1.000
_cell.length_b   1.000
_cell.length_c   1.000
_cell.angle_alpha   90.00
_cell.angle_beta   90.00
_cell.angle_gamma   90.00
#
_symmetry.space_group_name_H-M   'P 1'
#
loop_
_entity.id
_entity.type
_entity.pdbx_description
1 polymer ?
#
loop_
_entity_poly.entity_id
_entity_poly.type
_entity_poly.pdbx_seq_one_letter_code
_entity_poly.pdbx_strand_id
1 'polypeptide(L)'
;MHNFFTFKMWFGLYPGPLTQFWQTTLLIITFIFLAAIVVTWRGYNRDKKTLYAKLWLAGYNFTLTGTIISALLLFFTYESVPFLSARFWFALWVIGQGAWGYVIFKRLKRLPKIKEEIAAKKEFNKYVP
;
A
#
# COMPACT_ATOMS: atom_id res chain seq x y z
N MET A 1 25.49 21.19 -1.60
CA MET A 1 24.54 21.27 -0.46
C MET A 1 23.18 20.81 -0.96
N HIS A 2 22.74 19.62 -0.53
CA HIS A 2 21.50 19.01 -1.02
C HIS A 2 20.29 19.60 -0.30
N ASN A 3 19.62 20.55 -0.94
CA ASN A 3 18.37 21.09 -0.42
C ASN A 3 17.20 20.17 -0.81
N PHE A 4 17.07 19.02 -0.14
CA PHE A 4 16.00 18.04 -0.32
C PHE A 4 14.59 18.60 -0.08
N PHE A 5 14.48 19.78 0.54
CA PHE A 5 13.20 20.43 0.88
C PHE A 5 12.89 21.67 0.02
N THR A 6 13.57 21.87 -1.11
CA THR A 6 13.26 23.04 -1.96
C THR A 6 11.97 22.78 -2.72
N PHE A 7 11.01 23.70 -2.69
CA PHE A 7 9.76 23.61 -3.45
C PHE A 7 10.00 23.33 -4.95
N LYS A 8 11.01 23.97 -5.53
CA LYS A 8 11.45 23.76 -6.93
C LYS A 8 11.88 22.31 -7.23
N MET A 9 12.38 21.57 -6.24
CA MET A 9 12.75 20.17 -6.38
C MET A 9 11.52 19.27 -6.54
N TRP A 10 10.46 19.54 -5.76
CA TRP A 10 9.26 18.70 -5.71
C TRP A 10 8.27 19.02 -6.83
N PHE A 11 8.15 20.30 -7.17
CA PHE A 11 7.16 20.82 -8.13
C PHE A 11 7.79 21.29 -9.45
N GLY A 12 9.04 20.95 -9.73
CA GLY A 12 9.67 21.22 -11.03
C GLY A 12 9.03 20.36 -12.12
N LEU A 13 8.60 20.99 -13.22
CA LEU A 13 7.99 20.34 -14.38
C LEU A 13 8.99 19.55 -15.25
N TYR A 14 10.28 19.84 -15.11
CA TYR A 14 11.35 19.11 -15.78
C TYR A 14 12.31 18.59 -14.73
N PRO A 15 11.92 17.57 -13.96
CA PRO A 15 12.87 16.93 -13.07
C PRO A 15 13.94 16.28 -13.93
N GLY A 16 15.21 16.61 -13.66
CA GLY A 16 16.33 15.84 -14.22
C GLY A 16 16.22 14.36 -13.78
N PRO A 17 16.94 13.45 -14.47
CA PRO A 17 16.85 12.01 -14.24
C PRO A 17 16.99 11.67 -12.76
N LEU A 18 16.23 10.67 -12.30
CA LEU A 18 16.41 10.13 -10.95
C LEU A 18 17.86 9.67 -10.80
N THR A 19 18.48 10.01 -9.67
CA THR A 19 19.78 9.44 -9.34
C THR A 19 19.63 7.92 -9.26
N GLN A 20 20.68 7.18 -9.65
CA GLN A 20 20.68 5.71 -9.64
C GLN A 20 20.11 5.11 -8.35
N PHE A 21 20.48 5.66 -7.19
CA PHE A 21 19.98 5.24 -5.88
C PHE A 21 18.44 5.23 -5.77
N TRP A 22 17.78 6.32 -6.16
CA TRP A 22 16.33 6.45 -6.09
C TRP A 22 15.61 5.55 -7.10
N GLN A 23 16.17 5.41 -8.30
CA GLN A 23 15.62 4.52 -9.32
C GLN A 23 15.70 3.05 -8.88
N THR A 24 16.85 2.60 -8.35
CA THR A 24 17.01 1.24 -7.82
C THR A 24 16.07 0.99 -6.64
N THR A 25 15.91 1.98 -5.74
CA THR A 25 15.00 1.87 -4.59
C THR A 25 13.54 1.68 -5.04
N LEU A 26 13.08 2.45 -6.02
CA LEU A 26 11.73 2.31 -6.58
C LEU A 26 11.49 0.96 -7.24
N LEU A 27 12.49 0.45 -7.97
CA LEU A 27 12.44 -0.87 -8.57
C LEU A 27 12.30 -1.95 -7.50
N ILE A 28 13.16 -1.92 -6.46
CA ILE A 28 13.11 -2.88 -5.35
C ILE A 28 11.74 -2.85 -4.67
N ILE A 29 11.21 -1.65 -4.36
CA ILE A 29 9.90 -1.52 -3.72
C ILE A 29 8.79 -2.08 -4.62
N THR A 30 8.84 -1.81 -5.92
CA THR A 30 7.87 -2.35 -6.88
C THR A 30 7.92 -3.87 -6.93
N PHE A 31 9.11 -4.48 -6.92
CA PHE A 31 9.26 -5.94 -6.84
C PHE A 31 8.74 -6.52 -5.51
N ILE A 32 8.97 -5.83 -4.39
CA ILE A 32 8.40 -6.23 -3.10
C ILE A 32 6.87 -6.21 -3.15
N PHE A 33 6.27 -5.16 -3.73
CA PHE A 33 4.83 -5.09 -3.89
C PHE A 33 4.29 -6.21 -4.80
N LEU A 34 4.97 -6.52 -5.92
CA LEU A 34 4.62 -7.65 -6.78
C LEU A 34 4.67 -8.99 -6.04
N ALA A 35 5.73 -9.25 -5.26
CA ALA A 35 5.82 -10.46 -4.44
C ALA A 35 4.70 -10.51 -3.39
N ALA A 36 4.39 -9.36 -2.78
CA ALA A 36 3.33 -9.24 -1.79
C ALA A 36 1.93 -9.48 -2.36
N ILE A 37 1.68 -9.20 -3.65
CA ILE A 37 0.43 -9.57 -4.34
C ILE A 37 0.23 -11.10 -4.26
N VAL A 38 1.26 -11.89 -4.59
CA VAL A 38 1.17 -13.35 -4.58
C VAL A 38 0.87 -13.87 -3.17
N VAL A 39 1.56 -13.32 -2.16
CA VAL A 39 1.37 -13.70 -0.75
C VAL A 39 -0.05 -13.35 -0.28
N THR A 40 -0.50 -12.13 -0.52
CA THR A 40 -1.83 -11.65 -0.10
C THR A 40 -2.97 -12.34 -0.83
N TRP A 41 -2.80 -12.66 -2.12
CA TRP A 41 -3.74 -13.45 -2.91
C TRP A 41 -3.86 -14.89 -2.37
N ARG A 42 -2.74 -15.54 -2.08
CA ARG A 42 -2.72 -16.89 -1.48
C ARG A 42 -3.38 -16.87 -0.11
N GLY A 43 -3.04 -15.90 0.73
CA GLY A 43 -3.66 -15.70 2.05
C GLY A 43 -5.17 -15.50 1.94
N TYR A 44 -5.62 -14.65 1.02
CA TYR A 44 -7.04 -14.43 0.75
C TYR A 44 -7.75 -15.73 0.36
N ASN A 45 -7.19 -16.50 -0.58
CA ASN A 45 -7.79 -17.76 -1.04
C ASN A 45 -7.89 -18.83 0.06
N ARG A 46 -6.89 -18.90 0.96
CA ARG A 46 -6.90 -19.83 2.09
C ARG A 46 -7.96 -19.46 3.12
N ASP A 47 -8.09 -18.16 3.41
CA ASP A 47 -8.85 -17.66 4.55
C ASP A 47 -10.23 -17.08 4.16
N LYS A 48 -10.72 -17.33 2.93
CA LYS A 48 -11.99 -16.76 2.39
C LYS A 48 -13.19 -16.91 3.31
N LYS A 49 -13.27 -18.01 4.07
CA LYS A 49 -14.39 -18.32 4.98
C LYS A 49 -14.19 -17.79 6.41
N THR A 50 -13.04 -17.20 6.69
CA THR A 50 -12.68 -16.73 8.03
C THR A 50 -12.89 -15.22 8.18
N LEU A 51 -12.85 -14.74 9.42
CA LEU A 51 -12.87 -13.31 9.74
C LEU A 51 -11.68 -12.54 9.15
N TYR A 52 -10.60 -13.24 8.76
CA TYR A 52 -9.41 -12.66 8.16
C TYR A 52 -9.56 -12.39 6.66
N ALA A 53 -10.60 -12.90 6.00
CA ALA A 53 -10.82 -12.69 4.56
C ALA A 53 -10.82 -11.21 4.18
N LYS A 54 -11.51 -10.37 4.99
CA LYS A 54 -11.56 -8.91 4.76
C LYS A 54 -10.21 -8.22 4.97
N LEU A 55 -9.36 -8.76 5.83
CA LEU A 55 -8.01 -8.24 6.05
C LEU A 55 -7.09 -8.61 4.89
N TRP A 56 -7.13 -9.86 4.45
CA TRP A 56 -6.37 -10.31 3.28
C TRP A 56 -6.77 -9.60 2.01
N LEU A 57 -8.08 -9.38 1.79
CA LEU A 57 -8.57 -8.59 0.66
C LEU A 57 -8.08 -7.14 0.73
N ALA A 58 -8.10 -6.53 1.92
CA ALA A 58 -7.56 -5.17 2.09
C ALA A 58 -6.04 -5.12 1.83
N GLY A 59 -5.29 -6.13 2.28
CA GLY A 59 -3.87 -6.27 1.99
C GLY A 59 -3.58 -6.48 0.51
N TYR A 60 -4.38 -7.29 -0.17
CA TYR A 60 -4.29 -7.50 -1.62
C TYR A 60 -4.57 -6.22 -2.41
N ASN A 61 -5.62 -5.48 -2.06
CA ASN A 61 -5.92 -4.20 -2.71
C ASN A 61 -4.79 -3.19 -2.46
N PHE A 62 -4.26 -3.14 -1.24
CA PHE A 62 -3.14 -2.27 -0.89
C PHE A 62 -1.87 -2.56 -1.72
N THR A 63 -1.53 -3.84 -1.90
CA THR A 63 -0.36 -4.24 -2.67
C THR A 63 -0.56 -4.09 -4.17
N LEU A 64 -1.76 -4.37 -4.67
CA LEU A 64 -2.14 -4.20 -6.07
C LEU A 64 -2.10 -2.72 -6.48
N THR A 65 -2.79 -1.85 -5.74
CA THR A 65 -2.78 -0.40 -5.99
C THR A 65 -1.37 0.16 -5.82
N GLY A 66 -0.62 -0.31 -4.83
CA GLY A 66 0.79 0.05 -4.63
C GLY A 66 1.66 -0.27 -5.84
N THR A 67 1.53 -1.47 -6.39
CA THR A 67 2.26 -1.93 -7.58
C THR A 67 1.90 -1.12 -8.81
N ILE A 68 0.60 -0.91 -9.05
CA ILE A 68 0.14 -0.18 -10.24
C ILE A 68 0.68 1.24 -10.22
N ILE A 69 0.57 1.94 -9.09
CA ILE A 69 1.06 3.31 -8.98
C ILE A 69 2.59 3.35 -9.09
N SER A 70 3.32 2.46 -8.40
CA SER A 70 4.79 2.48 -8.47
C SER A 70 5.31 2.14 -9.88
N ALA A 71 4.65 1.22 -10.59
CA ALA A 71 4.95 0.91 -11.98
C ALA A 71 4.66 2.11 -12.91
N LEU A 72 3.54 2.81 -12.73
CA LEU A 72 3.23 4.03 -13.48
C LEU A 72 4.27 5.13 -13.23
N LEU A 73 4.68 5.33 -11.97
CA LEU A 73 5.72 6.32 -11.65
C LEU A 73 7.07 5.97 -12.29
N LEU A 74 7.45 4.69 -12.29
CA LEU A 74 8.64 4.22 -13.00
C LEU A 74 8.53 4.49 -14.50
N PHE A 75 7.40 4.17 -15.11
CA PHE A 75 7.15 4.38 -16.53
C PHE A 75 7.21 5.86 -16.91
N PHE A 76 6.50 6.73 -16.19
CA PHE A 76 6.50 8.17 -16.48
C PHE A 76 7.86 8.82 -16.26
N THR A 77 8.65 8.29 -15.31
CA THR A 77 10.02 8.77 -15.10
C THR A 77 10.95 8.31 -16.21
N TYR A 78 10.78 7.09 -16.72
CA TYR A 78 11.54 6.60 -17.87
C TYR A 78 11.23 7.40 -19.14
N GLU A 79 9.95 7.63 -19.43
CA GLU A 79 9.49 8.45 -20.56
C GLU A 79 9.70 9.97 -20.36
N SER A 80 10.21 10.38 -19.18
CA SER A 80 10.46 11.79 -18.85
C SER A 80 9.25 12.71 -19.06
N VAL A 81 8.05 12.20 -18.77
CA VAL A 81 6.80 12.96 -18.96
C VAL A 81 6.78 14.15 -17.99
N PRO A 82 6.73 15.42 -18.44
CA PRO A 82 7.01 16.58 -17.61
C PRO A 82 6.21 16.64 -16.28
N PHE A 83 4.89 16.54 -16.36
CA PHE A 83 4.03 16.65 -15.18
C PHE A 83 3.93 15.35 -14.37
N LEU A 84 3.94 14.19 -15.03
CA LEU A 84 3.71 12.89 -14.38
C LEU A 84 4.99 12.27 -13.80
N SER A 85 6.17 12.73 -14.22
CA SER A 85 7.46 12.40 -13.60
C SER A 85 7.82 13.30 -12.42
N ALA A 86 7.00 14.32 -12.14
CA ALA A 86 7.27 15.29 -11.09
C ALA A 86 7.41 14.61 -9.72
N ARG A 87 8.38 15.08 -8.93
CA ARG A 87 8.80 14.37 -7.72
C ARG A 87 7.72 14.34 -6.63
N PHE A 88 6.78 15.29 -6.65
CA PHE A 88 5.66 15.33 -5.72
C PHE A 88 4.78 14.07 -5.76
N TRP A 89 4.68 13.39 -6.92
CA TRP A 89 3.88 12.17 -7.03
C TRP A 89 4.42 11.03 -6.15
N PHE A 90 5.74 10.94 -5.98
CA PHE A 90 6.34 9.98 -5.07
C PHE A 90 5.98 10.27 -3.61
N ALA A 91 6.01 11.54 -3.21
CA ALA A 91 5.61 11.93 -1.86
C ALA A 91 4.12 11.64 -1.62
N LEU A 92 3.26 12.00 -2.57
CA LEU A 92 1.83 11.72 -2.51
C LEU A 92 1.56 10.21 -2.39
N TRP A 93 2.27 9.41 -3.19
CA TRP A 93 2.15 7.95 -3.15
C TRP A 93 2.59 7.36 -1.81
N VAL A 94 3.75 7.78 -1.28
CA VAL A 94 4.23 7.32 0.03
C VAL A 94 3.27 7.70 1.16
N ILE A 95 2.74 8.94 1.15
CA ILE A 95 1.76 9.39 2.15
C ILE A 95 0.45 8.61 2.02
N GLY A 96 -0.06 8.42 0.80
CA GLY A 96 -1.26 7.65 0.53
C GLY A 96 -1.14 6.20 1.01
N GLN A 97 -0.02 5.55 0.68
CA GLN A 97 0.27 4.19 1.14
C GLN A 97 0.46 4.14 2.67
N GLY A 98 1.12 5.13 3.26
CA GLY A 98 1.29 5.22 4.72
C GLY A 98 -0.06 5.33 5.45
N ALA A 99 -0.94 6.22 4.99
CA ALA A 99 -2.27 6.41 5.57
C ALA A 99 -3.14 5.15 5.45
N TRP A 100 -3.14 4.50 4.27
CA TRP A 100 -3.90 3.27 4.07
C TRP A 100 -3.33 2.10 4.88
N GLY A 101 -2.00 1.96 4.91
CA GLY A 101 -1.31 0.97 5.74
C GLY A 101 -1.66 1.11 7.22
N TYR A 102 -1.76 2.35 7.72
CA TYR A 102 -2.19 2.62 9.10
C TYR A 102 -3.64 2.15 9.37
N VAL A 103 -4.55 2.36 8.43
CA VAL A 103 -5.95 1.87 8.56
C VAL A 103 -6.00 0.33 8.61
N ILE A 104 -5.21 -0.35 7.79
CA ILE A 104 -5.10 -1.81 7.80
C ILE A 104 -4.53 -2.31 9.13
N PHE A 105 -3.46 -1.65 9.62
CA PHE A 105 -2.86 -1.97 10.92
C PHE A 105 -3.84 -1.79 12.09
N LYS A 106 -4.62 -0.70 12.09
CA LYS A 106 -5.67 -0.46 13.08
C LYS A 106 -6.76 -1.54 13.03
N ARG A 107 -7.13 -2.01 11.83
CA ARG A 107 -8.08 -3.11 11.65
C ARG A 107 -7.51 -4.43 12.18
N LEU A 108 -6.24 -4.74 11.89
CA LEU A 108 -5.54 -5.92 12.41
C LEU A 108 -5.54 -5.95 13.95
N LYS A 109 -5.24 -4.82 14.61
CA LYS A 109 -5.28 -4.71 16.08
C LYS A 109 -6.68 -4.87 16.69
N ARG A 110 -7.75 -4.61 15.94
CA ARG A 110 -9.14 -4.76 16.40
C ARG A 110 -9.71 -6.16 16.22
N LEU A 111 -9.08 -7.01 15.39
CA LEU A 111 -9.53 -8.38 15.15
C LEU A 111 -9.68 -9.26 16.39
N PRO A 112 -8.78 -9.25 17.40
CA PRO A 112 -8.96 -10.08 18.60
C PRO A 112 -10.25 -9.72 19.35
N LYS A 113 -10.54 -8.42 19.52
CA LYS A 113 -11.77 -7.96 20.18
C LYS A 113 -13.03 -8.39 19.43
N ILE A 114 -13.01 -8.32 18.10
CA ILE A 114 -14.14 -8.77 17.27
C ILE A 114 -14.38 -10.27 17.44
N LYS A 115 -13.33 -11.09 17.60
CA LYS A 115 -13.50 -12.52 17.87
C LYS A 115 -14.18 -12.78 19.21
N GLU A 116 -13.80 -12.05 20.25
CA GLU A 116 -14.41 -12.14 21.58
C GLU A 116 -15.89 -11.74 21.55
N GLU A 117 -16.24 -10.65 20.87
CA GLU A 117 -17.62 -10.20 20.70
C GLU A 117 -18.49 -11.23 19.93
N ILE A 118 -17.93 -11.88 18.91
CA ILE A 118 -18.63 -12.92 18.16
C ILE A 118 -18.83 -14.17 19.03
N ALA A 119 -17.85 -14.54 19.86
CA ALA A 119 -17.97 -15.67 20.78
C ALA A 119 -19.05 -15.40 21.84
N ALA A 120 -19.04 -14.22 22.46
CA ALA A 120 -20.04 -13.81 23.45
C ALA A 120 -21.46 -13.77 22.86
N LYS A 121 -21.62 -13.26 21.63
CA LYS A 121 -22.93 -13.29 20.93
C LYS A 121 -23.40 -14.70 20.61
N LYS A 122 -22.50 -15.62 20.26
CA LYS A 122 -22.85 -17.04 20.04
C LYS A 122 -23.31 -17.72 21.32
N GLU A 123 -22.67 -17.42 22.44
CA GLU A 123 -23.11 -17.92 23.74
C GLU A 123 -24.48 -17.35 24.11
N PHE A 124 -24.70 -16.04 23.95
CA PHE A 124 -25.99 -15.41 24.24
C PHE A 124 -27.13 -15.98 23.38
N ASN A 125 -26.93 -16.10 22.07
CA ASN A 125 -27.93 -16.66 21.15
C ASN A 125 -28.17 -18.17 21.35
N LYS A 126 -27.33 -18.88 22.11
CA LYS A 126 -27.60 -20.26 22.50
C LYS A 126 -28.73 -20.36 23.53
N TYR A 127 -28.99 -19.27 24.27
CA TYR A 127 -29.96 -19.23 25.37
C TYR A 127 -31.23 -18.46 25.04
N VAL A 128 -31.33 -17.87 23.84
CA VAL A 128 -32.53 -17.20 23.36
C VAL A 128 -33.13 -18.05 22.23
N PRO A 129 -34.29 -18.71 22.43
CA PRO A 129 -34.95 -19.52 21.42
C PRO A 129 -35.52 -18.71 20.26
#